data_AF-R6DKH7-F1
#
_entry.id   AF-R6DKH7-F1
#
_cell.length_a   1.000
_cell.length_b   1.000
_cell.length_c   1.000
_cell.angle_alpha   90.00
_cell.angle_beta   90.00
_cell.angle_gamma   90.00
#
_symmetry.space_group_name_H-M   'P 1'
#
loop_
_entity.id
_entity.type
_entity.pdbx_description
1 polymer ?
#
loop_
_entity_poly.entity_id
_entity_poly.type
_entity_poly.pdbx_seq_one_letter_code
_entity_poly.pdbx_strand_id
1 'polypeptide(L)'
;MNDTLAFAAMEVIKNHDLQIPNDVAIIGYTDEQHANYVEPKLSAVSHQTYKMGETACQLLIDQIKGDKTIKQVTIPTHLQIRESSIKK
;
A
#
# COMPACT_ATOMS: atom_id res chain seq x y z
N MET A 1 -5.33 7.25 -2.98
CA MET A 1 -6.26 6.09 -2.89
C MET A 1 -5.76 5.27 -1.72
N ASN A 2 -6.62 4.79 -0.82
CA ASN A 2 -6.24 3.90 0.28
C ASN A 2 -6.99 2.56 0.14
N ASP A 3 -6.58 1.55 0.90
CA ASP A 3 -7.18 0.21 0.83
C ASP A 3 -8.68 0.20 1.12
N THR A 4 -9.20 1.13 1.94
CA THR A 4 -10.64 1.29 2.19
C THR A 4 -11.45 1.51 0.90
N LEU A 5 -10.94 2.33 -0.02
CA LEU A 5 -11.62 2.55 -1.30
C LEU A 5 -11.56 1.31 -2.19
N ALA A 6 -10.44 0.56 -2.15
CA ALA A 6 -10.34 -0.71 -2.85
C ALA A 6 -11.33 -1.74 -2.29
N PHE A 7 -11.54 -1.79 -0.97
CA PHE A 7 -12.55 -2.67 -0.36
C PHE A 7 -13.98 -2.33 -0.81
N ALA A 8 -14.33 -1.03 -0.84
CA ALA A 8 -15.63 -0.59 -1.34
C ALA A 8 -15.82 -0.95 -2.83
N ALA A 9 -14.77 -0.79 -3.65
CA ALA A 9 -14.81 -1.21 -5.04
C ALA A 9 -14.98 -2.73 -5.17
N MET A 10 -14.28 -3.53 -4.35
CA MET A 10 -14.44 -4.99 -4.33
C MET A 10 -15.88 -5.40 -4.00
N GLU A 11 -16.52 -4.73 -3.04
CA GLU A 11 -17.92 -4.95 -2.70
C GLU A 11 -18.84 -4.66 -3.88
N VAL A 12 -18.68 -3.51 -4.54
CA VAL A 12 -19.49 -3.13 -5.70
C VAL A 12 -19.31 -4.07 -6.88
N ILE A 13 -18.07 -4.48 -7.18
CA ILE A 13 -17.77 -5.44 -8.25
C ILE A 13 -18.49 -6.77 -7.99
N LYS A 14 -18.43 -7.29 -6.76
CA LYS A 14 -19.14 -8.51 -6.36
C LYS A 14 -20.66 -8.36 -6.46
N ASN A 15 -21.20 -7.20 -6.08
CA ASN A 15 -22.64 -6.92 -6.18
C ASN A 15 -23.15 -6.87 -7.64
N HIS A 16 -22.25 -6.78 -8.61
CA HIS A 16 -22.56 -6.87 -10.05
C HIS A 16 -22.23 -8.25 -10.64
N ASP A 17 -22.07 -9.28 -9.80
CA ASP A 17 -21.75 -10.66 -10.18
C ASP A 17 -20.44 -10.80 -11.00
N LEU A 18 -19.54 -9.82 -10.91
CA LEU A 18 -18.23 -9.86 -11.57
C LEU A 18 -17.19 -10.53 -10.68
N GLN A 19 -16.29 -11.30 -11.30
CA GLN A 19 -15.23 -12.01 -10.62
C GLN A 19 -13.96 -11.16 -10.49
N ILE A 20 -13.46 -11.07 -9.26
CA ILE A 20 -12.11 -10.58 -8.97
C ILE A 20 -11.19 -11.79 -8.82
N PRO A 21 -10.08 -11.90 -9.58
CA PRO A 21 -9.53 -10.93 -10.52
C PRO A 21 -9.92 -11.13 -12.00
N ASN A 22 -10.75 -12.13 -12.32
CA ASN A 22 -10.90 -12.62 -13.70
C ASN A 22 -11.53 -11.59 -14.65
N ASP A 23 -12.60 -10.95 -14.21
CA ASP A 23 -13.31 -9.90 -14.94
C ASP A 23 -12.73 -8.52 -14.62
N VAL A 24 -12.45 -8.27 -13.34
CA VAL A 24 -11.86 -7.03 -12.85
C VAL A 24 -10.75 -7.33 -11.85
N ALA A 25 -9.51 -7.11 -12.26
CA ALA A 25 -8.37 -7.11 -11.36
C ALA A 25 -8.31 -5.78 -10.58
N ILE A 26 -7.97 -5.86 -9.29
CA ILE A 26 -7.87 -4.68 -8.43
C ILE A 26 -6.63 -4.71 -7.56
N ILE A 27 -6.02 -3.54 -7.39
CA ILE A 27 -4.95 -3.31 -6.42
C ILE A 27 -5.31 -2.11 -5.52
N GLY A 28 -4.91 -2.20 -4.25
CA GLY A 28 -4.96 -1.13 -3.27
C GLY A 28 -3.66 -0.35 -3.16
N TYR A 29 -3.58 0.46 -2.11
CA TYR A 29 -2.48 1.36 -1.81
C TYR A 29 -2.48 1.59 -0.29
N THR A 30 -1.33 1.33 0.35
CA THR A 30 -1.00 1.32 1.79
C THR A 30 -0.55 -0.06 2.27
N ASP A 31 -1.19 -1.14 1.82
CA ASP A 31 -0.94 -2.52 2.29
C ASP A 31 -1.27 -2.68 3.79
N GLU A 32 -2.46 -2.23 4.19
CA GLU A 32 -2.98 -2.37 5.55
C GLU A 32 -3.21 -3.84 5.90
N GLN A 33 -3.21 -4.17 7.20
CA GLN A 33 -3.40 -5.54 7.66
C GLN A 33 -4.69 -6.19 7.11
N HIS A 34 -5.75 -5.39 6.96
CA HIS A 34 -7.04 -5.80 6.38
C HIS A 34 -6.91 -6.38 4.97
N ALA A 35 -5.92 -5.97 4.17
CA ALA A 35 -5.68 -6.51 2.83
C ALA A 35 -5.42 -8.03 2.82
N ASN A 36 -4.95 -8.60 3.94
CA ASN A 36 -4.72 -10.04 4.09
C ASN A 36 -5.96 -10.85 4.48
N TYR A 37 -7.04 -10.19 4.90
CA TYR A 37 -8.25 -10.84 5.44
C TYR A 37 -9.47 -10.69 4.52
N VAL A 38 -9.41 -9.81 3.52
CA VAL A 38 -10.43 -9.73 2.48
C VAL A 38 -10.29 -10.86 1.47
N GLU A 39 -11.39 -11.20 0.80
CA GLU A 39 -11.42 -12.25 -0.23
C GLU A 39 -11.88 -11.65 -1.58
N PRO A 40 -11.14 -11.84 -2.68
CA PRO A 40 -9.76 -12.35 -2.72
C PRO A 40 -8.79 -11.42 -1.97
N LYS A 41 -7.68 -11.95 -1.47
CA LYS A 41 -6.67 -11.11 -0.77
C LYS A 41 -6.19 -9.97 -1.66
N LEU A 42 -6.19 -8.75 -1.13
CA LEU A 42 -5.96 -7.53 -1.89
C LEU A 42 -4.46 -7.33 -2.15
N SER A 43 -4.05 -7.32 -3.41
CA SER A 43 -2.75 -6.81 -3.84
C SER A 43 -2.66 -5.31 -3.56
N ALA A 44 -1.53 -4.80 -3.08
CA ALA A 44 -1.41 -3.38 -2.74
C ALA A 44 0.02 -2.84 -2.89
N VAL A 45 0.14 -1.54 -3.12
CA VAL A 45 1.44 -0.84 -3.04
C VAL A 45 1.68 -0.35 -1.61
N SER A 46 2.78 -0.81 -0.99
CA SER A 46 3.24 -0.37 0.34
C SER A 46 4.24 0.78 0.23
N HIS A 47 4.01 1.86 0.99
CA HIS A 47 4.91 3.01 1.11
C HIS A 47 6.00 2.84 2.18
N GLN A 48 6.04 1.70 2.86
CA GLN A 48 6.97 1.45 3.97
C GLN A 48 6.93 2.57 5.02
N THR A 49 5.73 2.91 5.52
CA THR A 49 5.51 4.02 6.47
C THR A 49 6.40 3.94 7.71
N TYR A 50 6.73 2.74 8.18
CA TYR A 50 7.69 2.54 9.28
C TYR A 50 9.08 3.09 8.91
N LYS A 51 9.61 2.72 7.74
CA LYS A 51 10.91 3.20 7.25
C LYS A 51 10.90 4.70 6.99
N MET A 52 9.76 5.25 6.55
CA MET A 52 9.57 6.71 6.42
C MET A 52 9.72 7.41 7.78
N GLY A 53 9.05 6.90 8.82
CA GLY A 53 9.14 7.44 10.17
C GLY A 53 10.55 7.33 10.76
N GLU A 54 11.18 6.16 10.62
CA GLU A 54 12.57 5.91 11.06
C GLU A 54 13.55 6.89 10.38
N THR A 55 13.45 7.02 9.05
CA THR A 55 14.30 7.93 8.27
C THR A 55 14.08 9.38 8.66
N ALA A 56 12.82 9.81 8.81
CA ALA A 56 12.49 11.17 9.21
C ALA A 56 13.04 11.51 10.61
N CYS A 57 12.90 10.58 11.56
CA CYS A 57 13.45 10.72 12.90
C CYS A 57 14.98 10.83 12.88
N GLN A 58 15.65 9.99 12.09
CA GLN A 58 17.10 10.04 11.94
C GLN A 58 17.58 11.38 11.35
N LEU A 59 16.90 11.88 10.31
CA LEU A 59 17.21 13.19 9.72
C LEU A 59 17.05 14.33 10.73
N LEU A 60 16.01 14.28 11.57
CA LEU A 60 15.80 15.26 12.64
C LEU A 60 16.90 15.19 13.70
N ILE A 61 17.29 13.98 14.13
CA ILE A 61 18.36 13.78 15.11
C ILE A 61 19.69 14.33 14.58
N ASP A 62 20.01 14.10 13.30
CA ASP A 62 21.21 14.65 12.66
C ASP A 62 21.19 16.18 12.67
N GLN A 63 20.05 16.81 12.39
CA GLN A 63 19.89 18.26 12.46
C GLN A 63 20.09 18.81 13.87
N ILE A 64 19.52 18.15 14.88
CA ILE A 64 19.70 18.51 16.29
C ILE A 64 21.19 18.44 16.70
N LYS A 65 21.94 17.49 16.13
CA LYS A 65 23.40 17.35 16.34
C LYS A 65 24.24 18.36 15.57
N GLY A 66 23.62 19.24 14.78
CA GLY A 66 24.28 20.35 14.08
C GLY A 66 24.48 20.15 12.58
N ASP A 67 23.98 19.07 11.99
CA ASP A 67 23.99 18.91 10.53
C ASP A 67 22.97 19.88 9.89
N LYS A 68 23.46 20.86 9.13
CA LYS A 68 22.62 21.86 8.45
C LYS A 68 22.31 21.49 6.99
N THR A 69 22.76 20.32 6.54
CA THR A 69 22.59 19.89 5.16
C THR A 69 21.11 19.60 4.89
N ILE A 70 20.57 20.20 3.82
CA ILE A 70 19.23 19.86 3.34
C ILE A 70 19.32 18.50 2.64
N LYS A 71 18.73 17.48 3.25
CA LYS A 71 18.71 16.10 2.73
C LYS A 71 17.32 15.78 2.18
N GLN A 72 17.28 15.21 0.99
CA GLN A 72 16.09 14.57 0.43
C GLN A 72 16.36 13.07 0.34
N VAL A 73 15.51 12.27 0.97
CA VAL A 73 15.61 10.80 0.94
C VAL A 73 14.37 10.24 0.28
N THR A 74 14.57 9.45 -0.77
CA THR A 74 13.49 8.72 -1.45
C THR A 74 13.43 7.30 -0.91
N ILE A 75 12.27 6.93 -0.35
CA ILE A 75 12.02 5.56 0.11
C ILE A 75 11.21 4.85 -0.99
N PRO A 76 11.70 3.73 -1.54
CA PRO A 76 11.02 3.04 -2.62
C PRO A 76 9.72 2.42 -2.14
N THR A 77 8.73 2.34 -3.01
CA THR A 77 7.49 1.59 -2.76
C THR A 77 7.67 0.13 -3.15
N HIS A 78 6.91 -0.77 -2.51
CA HIS A 78 6.87 -2.17 -2.89
C HIS A 78 5.46 -2.58 -3.31
N LEU A 79 5.34 -3.28 -4.44
CA LEU A 79 4.09 -3.90 -4.84
C LEU A 79 3.98 -5.29 -4.19
N GLN A 80 3.02 -5.44 -3.29
CA GLN A 80 2.67 -6.72 -2.70
C GLN A 80 1.59 -7.38 -3.57
N ILE A 81 1.99 -8.40 -4.33
CA ILE A 81 1.08 -9.13 -5.20
C ILE A 81 0.36 -10.22 -4.40
N ARG A 82 -0.96 -10.29 -4.55
CA ARG A 82 -1.89 -11.26 -3.95
C ARG A 82 -2.97 -11.68 -4.98
N GLU A 83 -4.00 -12.34 -4.48
CA GLU A 83 -5.05 -12.99 -5.27
C GLU A 83 -5.89 -12.00 -6.10
N SER A 84 -6.10 -10.77 -5.65
CA SER A 84 -6.96 -9.79 -6.33
C SER A 84 -6.42 -9.24 -7.66
N SER A 85 -5.18 -9.60 -8.03
CA SER A 85 -4.56 -9.14 -9.29
C SER A 85 -3.89 -10.25 -10.11
N ILE A 86 -3.94 -11.52 -9.67
CA ILE A 86 -3.36 -12.65 -10.41
C ILE A 86 -4.49 -13.37 -11.15
N LYS A 87 -4.56 -13.18 -12.48
CA LYS A 87 -5.51 -13.90 -13.32
C LYS A 87 -5.24 -15.41 -13.23
N LYS A 88 -6.28 -16.19 -12.91
CA LYS A 88 -6.20 -17.65 -12.88
C LYS A 88 -6.32 -18.25 -14.27
#